data_AF-A0A7X6D519-F1
#
_entry.id   AF-A0A7X6D519-F1
#
_cell.length_a   1.000
_cell.length_b   1.000
_cell.length_c   1.000
_cell.angle_alpha   90.00
_cell.angle_beta   90.00
_cell.angle_gamma   90.00
#
_symmetry.space_group_name_H-M   'P 1'
#
loop_
_entity.id
_entity.type
_entity.pdbx_description
1 polymer ?
#
loop_
_entity_poly.entity_id
_entity_poly.type
_entity_poly.pdbx_seq_one_letter_code
_entity_poly.pdbx_strand_id
1 'polypeptide(L)'
;MRGRAESTAESTAGAAAEARSGNGPVHRGRALLAGLRAPVATRATALHAGAWWLWALGLATAASRTTNPLLLGLIIAVAGYVVSARRTDAPWARAFGFFLALGAVVVVLRVLFAVLLGSTVGGTHVLFTLPEVPLPGWMQGVRLGGRVLAEGVLFSFYDGLRLATLLICLGAANALADPARLLKSLPGALYEAGVAVVVAMTFAPRLIGDVVRMRAARRLRGRPDRGLRSVAGVALPVLEGALERSVALAAAMDARGYGRSARVPPGVRRTTAALTLGGLLGVCAGSYGLLAADGGMLGLPVLVVGVAAATAGLWLGGRRAVRTRYRPDRWGVRAWLVAASGAAVATAFAVAAAADPAGLAPPTVPLTAPSLPLWPAGAVLLGLLPAVVAPSPAEAARTGGGTDGTDNRHGDDSEGGDGPPRGLPGRDGPPPARDPGTAARRRAAHGEDDGDHGRSEG
;
A
#
# COMPACT_ATOMS: atom_id res chain seq x y z
N MET A 1 58.19 -52.76 10.05
CA MET A 1 57.09 -52.14 9.26
C MET A 1 55.80 -52.96 9.40
N ARG A 2 55.17 -52.99 10.60
CA ARG A 2 53.94 -53.77 10.81
C ARG A 2 53.00 -53.18 11.88
N GLY A 3 53.10 -51.88 12.14
CA GLY A 3 52.34 -51.21 13.21
C GLY A 3 51.61 -49.93 12.81
N ARG A 4 51.58 -49.56 11.53
CA ARG A 4 50.92 -48.32 11.05
C ARG A 4 49.67 -48.56 10.19
N ALA A 5 49.38 -49.80 9.82
CA ALA A 5 48.28 -50.15 8.92
C ALA A 5 46.98 -50.53 9.66
N GLU A 6 47.03 -50.91 10.94
CA GLU A 6 45.83 -51.32 11.68
C GLU A 6 45.08 -50.12 12.30
N SER A 7 45.81 -49.05 12.69
CA SER A 7 45.19 -47.86 13.31
C SER A 7 44.34 -47.02 12.35
N THR A 8 44.57 -47.10 11.03
CA THR A 8 43.80 -46.32 10.04
C THR A 8 42.50 -47.01 9.61
N ALA A 9 42.36 -48.32 9.83
CA ALA A 9 41.16 -49.08 9.48
C ALA A 9 40.04 -48.94 10.54
N GLU A 10 40.38 -48.87 11.84
CA GLU A 10 39.37 -48.69 12.90
C GLU A 10 38.81 -47.27 12.95
N SER A 11 39.62 -46.25 12.66
CA SER A 11 39.18 -44.84 12.66
C SER A 11 38.21 -44.52 11.52
N THR A 12 38.31 -45.21 10.37
CA THR A 12 37.40 -45.03 9.24
C THR A 12 36.10 -45.82 9.38
N ALA A 13 36.09 -46.91 10.15
CA ALA A 13 34.87 -47.67 10.47
C ALA A 13 33.97 -46.94 11.49
N GLY A 14 34.56 -46.26 12.50
CA GLY A 14 33.81 -45.47 13.47
C GLY A 14 33.10 -44.25 12.86
N ALA A 15 33.78 -43.53 11.95
CA ALA A 15 33.20 -42.34 11.30
C ALA A 15 32.07 -42.68 10.29
N ALA A 16 32.06 -43.89 9.72
CA ALA A 16 31.01 -44.33 8.80
C ALA A 16 29.74 -44.83 9.51
N ALA A 17 29.85 -45.25 10.78
CA ALA A 17 28.72 -45.70 11.60
C ALA A 17 27.93 -44.52 12.20
N GLU A 18 28.61 -43.42 12.53
CA GLU A 18 27.99 -42.24 13.16
C GLU A 18 27.23 -41.35 12.15
N ALA A 19 27.60 -41.41 10.86
CA ALA A 19 26.93 -40.68 9.79
C ALA A 19 25.58 -41.29 9.35
N ARG A 20 25.22 -42.50 9.81
CA ARG A 20 23.96 -43.19 9.41
C ARG A 20 22.85 -43.16 10.47
N SER A 21 23.11 -42.64 11.68
CA SER A 21 22.13 -42.67 12.78
C SER A 21 21.35 -41.35 12.98
N GLY A 22 21.48 -40.38 12.08
CA GLY A 22 20.99 -39.00 12.28
C GLY A 22 19.77 -38.57 11.47
N ASN A 23 18.93 -39.48 10.96
CA ASN A 23 17.76 -39.07 10.16
C ASN A 23 16.46 -39.72 10.64
N GLY A 24 16.12 -39.46 11.90
CA GLY A 24 14.83 -39.85 12.48
C GLY A 24 13.63 -39.22 11.75
N PRO A 25 12.42 -39.79 11.88
CA PRO A 25 11.18 -39.34 11.21
C PRO A 25 10.81 -37.88 11.50
N VAL A 26 11.39 -37.29 12.54
CA VAL A 26 11.22 -35.88 12.94
C VAL A 26 11.83 -34.90 11.92
N HIS A 27 12.91 -35.28 11.21
CA HIS A 27 13.54 -34.44 10.18
C HIS A 27 12.76 -34.45 8.85
N ARG A 28 12.16 -35.59 8.48
CA ARG A 28 11.26 -35.67 7.30
C ARG A 28 9.97 -34.89 7.50
N GLY A 29 9.39 -34.90 8.71
CA GLY A 29 8.24 -34.06 9.05
C GLY A 29 8.56 -32.56 9.00
N ARG A 30 9.74 -32.14 9.49
CA ARG A 30 10.21 -30.75 9.38
C ARG A 30 10.53 -30.33 7.95
N ALA A 31 11.01 -31.22 7.08
CA ALA A 31 11.26 -30.92 5.67
C ALA A 31 9.97 -30.72 4.86
N LEU A 32 8.91 -31.49 5.14
CA LEU A 32 7.59 -31.30 4.54
C LEU A 32 6.94 -29.99 5.00
N LEU A 33 7.09 -29.61 6.27
CA LEU A 33 6.67 -28.30 6.79
C LEU A 33 7.55 -27.14 6.29
N ALA A 34 8.82 -27.39 5.97
CA ALA A 34 9.71 -26.41 5.35
C ALA A 34 9.35 -26.12 3.89
N GLY A 35 8.76 -27.08 3.17
CA GLY A 35 8.19 -26.87 1.84
C GLY A 35 6.95 -25.96 1.83
N LEU A 36 6.27 -25.81 2.98
CA LEU A 36 5.16 -24.87 3.19
C LEU A 36 5.62 -23.49 3.66
N ARG A 37 6.92 -23.28 3.90
CA ARG A 37 7.44 -21.96 4.29
C ARG A 37 7.49 -21.04 3.09
N ALA A 38 6.88 -19.88 3.25
CA ALA A 38 6.93 -18.83 2.24
C ALA A 38 8.39 -18.39 1.97
N PRO A 39 8.79 -18.27 0.70
CA PRO A 39 10.15 -17.89 0.33
C PRO A 39 10.46 -16.44 0.71
N VAL A 40 11.73 -16.15 0.89
CA VAL A 40 12.23 -14.82 1.26
C VAL A 40 12.03 -13.83 0.11
N ALA A 41 11.54 -12.63 0.42
CA ALA A 41 11.34 -11.56 -0.55
C ALA A 41 12.68 -11.09 -1.15
N THR A 42 12.96 -11.49 -2.39
CA THR A 42 14.01 -10.90 -3.24
C THR A 42 13.41 -9.88 -4.21
N ARG A 43 14.21 -8.98 -4.79
CA ARG A 43 13.74 -8.02 -5.83
C ARG A 43 13.05 -8.71 -7.02
N ALA A 44 13.35 -9.99 -7.28
CA ALA A 44 12.70 -10.80 -8.32
C ALA A 44 11.34 -11.39 -7.91
N THR A 45 11.07 -11.48 -6.60
CA THR A 45 9.85 -12.09 -6.04
C THR A 45 8.91 -11.03 -5.42
N ALA A 46 9.27 -9.75 -5.50
CA ALA A 46 8.45 -8.66 -4.97
C ALA A 46 7.04 -8.72 -5.57
N LEU A 47 6.03 -8.87 -4.71
CA LEU A 47 4.64 -8.88 -5.13
C LEU A 47 4.25 -7.51 -5.69
N HIS A 48 3.48 -7.53 -6.78
CA HIS A 48 2.99 -6.31 -7.41
C HIS A 48 1.99 -5.61 -6.47
N ALA A 49 2.14 -4.30 -6.26
CA ALA A 49 1.30 -3.52 -5.35
C ALA A 49 -0.20 -3.62 -5.69
N GLY A 50 -0.52 -3.69 -7.00
CA GLY A 50 -1.89 -3.87 -7.49
C GLY A 50 -2.54 -5.19 -7.04
N ALA A 51 -1.78 -6.26 -6.80
CA ALA A 51 -2.36 -7.54 -6.36
C ALA A 51 -2.93 -7.45 -4.94
N TRP A 52 -2.23 -6.74 -4.03
CA TRP A 52 -2.73 -6.48 -2.67
C TRP A 52 -3.98 -5.60 -2.67
N TRP A 53 -4.04 -4.62 -3.58
CA TRP A 53 -5.23 -3.79 -3.77
C TRP A 53 -6.42 -4.58 -4.29
N LEU A 54 -6.22 -5.41 -5.32
CA LEU A 54 -7.29 -6.29 -5.84
C LEU A 54 -7.78 -7.26 -4.76
N TRP A 55 -6.86 -7.83 -3.97
CA TRP A 55 -7.22 -8.70 -2.86
C TRP A 55 -8.06 -7.97 -1.79
N ALA A 56 -7.61 -6.80 -1.35
CA ALA A 56 -8.31 -6.00 -0.35
C ALA A 56 -9.67 -5.47 -0.87
N LEU A 57 -9.76 -5.09 -2.14
CA LEU A 57 -11.02 -4.72 -2.79
C LEU A 57 -11.98 -5.91 -2.86
N GLY A 58 -11.46 -7.12 -3.07
CA GLY A 58 -12.26 -8.34 -3.02
C GLY A 58 -12.88 -8.58 -1.64
N LEU A 59 -12.09 -8.46 -0.58
CA LEU A 59 -12.58 -8.54 0.80
C LEU A 59 -13.56 -7.42 1.14
N ALA A 60 -13.29 -6.19 0.70
CA ALA A 60 -14.19 -5.05 0.90
C ALA A 60 -15.53 -5.25 0.17
N THR A 61 -15.50 -5.85 -1.03
CA THR A 61 -16.71 -6.20 -1.79
C THR A 61 -17.52 -7.28 -1.07
N ALA A 62 -16.87 -8.27 -0.45
CA ALA A 62 -17.57 -9.24 0.39
C ALA A 62 -18.19 -8.59 1.63
N ALA A 63 -17.44 -7.74 2.33
CA ALA A 63 -17.93 -7.00 3.49
C ALA A 63 -19.10 -6.07 3.15
N SER A 64 -19.12 -5.47 1.95
CA SER A 64 -20.24 -4.62 1.52
C SER A 64 -21.52 -5.43 1.25
N ARG A 65 -21.46 -6.76 1.14
CA ARG A 65 -22.62 -7.62 0.85
C ARG A 65 -23.17 -8.34 2.08
N THR A 66 -22.65 -8.07 3.29
CA THR A 66 -23.12 -8.71 4.52
C THR A 66 -23.25 -7.72 5.67
N THR A 67 -24.24 -7.93 6.53
CA THR A 67 -24.37 -7.28 7.84
C THR A 67 -24.21 -8.28 8.99
N ASN A 68 -23.89 -9.55 8.67
CA ASN A 68 -23.69 -10.59 9.67
C ASN A 68 -22.37 -10.32 10.44
N PRO A 69 -22.44 -10.07 11.76
CA PRO A 69 -21.27 -9.67 12.55
C PRO A 69 -20.19 -10.76 12.61
N LEU A 70 -20.57 -12.04 12.51
CA LEU A 70 -19.62 -13.15 12.54
C LEU A 70 -18.79 -13.21 11.24
N LEU A 71 -19.42 -12.98 10.09
CA LEU A 71 -18.71 -12.91 8.81
C LEU A 71 -17.83 -11.66 8.72
N LEU A 72 -18.32 -10.51 9.19
CA LEU A 72 -17.52 -9.27 9.25
C LEU A 72 -16.32 -9.45 10.18
N GLY A 73 -16.52 -10.04 11.37
CA GLY A 73 -15.44 -10.40 12.28
C GLY A 73 -14.42 -11.35 11.65
N LEU A 74 -14.87 -12.35 10.89
CA LEU A 74 -13.99 -13.27 10.17
C LEU A 74 -13.17 -12.56 9.08
N ILE A 75 -13.78 -11.63 8.32
CA ILE A 75 -13.06 -10.82 7.32
C ILE A 75 -11.99 -9.96 8.00
N ILE A 76 -12.32 -9.31 9.12
CA ILE A 76 -11.36 -8.53 9.92
C ILE A 76 -10.22 -9.42 10.41
N ALA A 77 -10.53 -10.63 10.91
CA ALA A 77 -9.54 -11.58 11.39
C ALA A 77 -8.60 -12.05 10.26
N VAL A 78 -9.15 -12.39 9.09
CA VAL A 78 -8.35 -12.77 7.90
C VAL A 78 -7.47 -11.61 7.43
N ALA A 79 -8.02 -10.40 7.34
CA ALA A 79 -7.26 -9.21 6.98
C ALA A 79 -6.13 -8.92 7.98
N GLY A 80 -6.44 -8.98 9.28
CA GLY A 80 -5.49 -8.79 10.36
C GLY A 80 -4.39 -9.86 10.38
N TYR A 81 -4.73 -11.11 10.12
CA TYR A 81 -3.77 -12.21 10.03
C TYR A 81 -2.82 -12.07 8.84
N VAL A 82 -3.35 -11.74 7.66
CA VAL A 82 -2.51 -11.53 6.48
C VAL A 82 -1.58 -10.33 6.68
N VAL A 83 -2.08 -9.24 7.26
CA VAL A 83 -1.26 -8.06 7.60
C VAL A 83 -0.21 -8.42 8.65
N SER A 84 -0.54 -9.14 9.72
CA SER A 84 0.44 -9.48 10.75
C SER A 84 1.52 -10.43 10.23
N ALA A 85 1.15 -11.39 9.38
CA ALA A 85 2.08 -12.35 8.79
C ALA A 85 3.00 -11.74 7.70
N ARG A 86 2.59 -10.63 7.07
CA ARG A 86 3.27 -10.08 5.88
C ARG A 86 3.72 -8.62 6.00
N ARG A 87 3.36 -7.90 7.07
CA ARG A 87 3.81 -6.52 7.28
C ARG A 87 5.35 -6.45 7.37
N THR A 88 5.94 -5.51 6.65
CA THR A 88 7.34 -5.10 6.81
C THR A 88 7.45 -4.07 7.94
N ASP A 89 8.56 -3.99 8.70
CA ASP A 89 8.75 -3.03 9.83
C ASP A 89 8.86 -1.54 9.44
N ALA A 90 8.30 -1.16 8.30
CA ALA A 90 8.37 0.19 7.81
C ALA A 90 7.29 1.10 8.45
N PRO A 91 7.47 2.44 8.43
CA PRO A 91 6.57 3.38 9.12
C PRO A 91 5.09 3.25 8.74
N TRP A 92 4.79 2.82 7.51
CA TRP A 92 3.44 2.57 7.00
C TRP A 92 2.77 1.32 7.60
N ALA A 93 3.51 0.39 8.22
CA ALA A 93 2.92 -0.76 8.90
C ALA A 93 2.08 -0.36 10.13
N ARG A 94 2.30 0.84 10.69
CA ARG A 94 1.45 1.43 11.73
C ARG A 94 0.11 1.94 11.19
N ALA A 95 -0.05 2.09 9.88
CA ALA A 95 -1.30 2.53 9.27
C ALA A 95 -2.45 1.56 9.59
N PHE A 96 -2.19 0.25 9.61
CA PHE A 96 -3.23 -0.74 9.93
C PHE A 96 -3.84 -0.52 11.32
N GLY A 97 -3.00 -0.26 12.34
CA GLY A 97 -3.47 0.05 13.69
C GLY A 97 -4.32 1.32 13.75
N PHE A 98 -3.96 2.35 12.97
CA PHE A 98 -4.77 3.55 12.83
C PHE A 98 -6.15 3.25 12.21
N PHE A 99 -6.22 2.44 11.16
CA PHE A 99 -7.49 2.05 10.54
C PHE A 99 -8.37 1.17 11.45
N LEU A 100 -7.77 0.30 12.28
CA LEU A 100 -8.51 -0.43 13.31
C LEU A 100 -9.10 0.51 14.36
N ALA A 101 -8.30 1.45 14.87
CA ALA A 101 -8.76 2.44 15.84
C ALA A 101 -9.87 3.32 15.24
N LEU A 102 -9.70 3.78 14.00
CA LEU A 102 -10.71 4.55 13.28
C LEU A 102 -12.00 3.74 13.08
N GLY A 103 -11.90 2.48 12.70
CA GLY A 103 -13.05 1.57 12.59
C GLY A 103 -13.79 1.40 13.91
N ALA A 104 -13.06 1.19 15.02
CA ALA A 104 -13.65 1.12 16.35
C ALA A 104 -14.37 2.42 16.74
N VAL A 105 -13.77 3.58 16.47
CA VAL A 105 -14.39 4.89 16.69
C VAL A 105 -15.68 5.04 15.87
N VAL A 106 -15.70 4.59 14.62
CA VAL A 106 -16.90 4.61 13.77
C VAL A 106 -18.02 3.75 14.37
N VAL A 107 -17.72 2.55 14.86
CA VAL A 107 -18.71 1.69 15.53
C VAL A 107 -19.26 2.38 16.79
N VAL A 108 -18.38 2.88 17.67
CA VAL A 108 -18.78 3.55 18.91
C VAL A 108 -19.65 4.76 18.62
N LEU A 109 -19.21 5.62 17.70
CA LEU A 109 -19.94 6.84 17.35
C LEU A 109 -21.31 6.51 16.74
N ARG A 110 -21.39 5.46 15.93
CA ARG A 110 -22.64 5.04 15.31
C ARG A 110 -23.63 4.44 16.32
N VAL A 111 -23.15 3.62 17.24
CA VAL A 111 -23.95 3.12 18.37
C VAL A 111 -24.39 4.27 19.27
N LEU A 112 -23.48 5.21 19.57
CA LEU A 112 -23.78 6.38 20.38
C LEU A 112 -24.88 7.24 19.74
N PHE A 113 -24.79 7.52 18.43
CA PHE A 113 -25.84 8.24 17.73
C PHE A 113 -27.18 7.50 17.74
N ALA A 114 -27.17 6.17 17.59
CA ALA A 114 -28.40 5.38 17.67
C ALA A 114 -29.03 5.42 19.07
N VAL A 115 -28.22 5.46 20.13
CA VAL A 115 -28.66 5.58 21.51
C VAL A 115 -29.19 6.99 21.82
N LEU A 116 -28.53 8.04 21.30
CA LEU A 116 -28.87 9.44 21.60
C LEU A 116 -30.05 9.98 20.77
N LEU A 117 -30.11 9.66 19.48
CA LEU A 117 -31.15 10.14 18.56
C LEU A 117 -32.34 9.16 18.46
N GLY A 118 -32.27 8.04 19.17
CA GLY A 118 -33.22 6.94 19.02
C GLY A 118 -33.09 6.23 17.67
N SER A 119 -33.46 4.95 17.63
CA SER A 119 -33.56 4.20 16.38
C SER A 119 -34.99 4.24 15.85
N THR A 120 -35.18 4.47 14.55
CA THR A 120 -36.48 4.28 13.87
C THR A 120 -36.85 2.80 13.69
N VAL A 121 -35.94 1.90 14.05
CA VAL A 121 -36.14 0.45 14.02
C VAL A 121 -37.15 0.06 15.10
N GLY A 122 -38.28 -0.53 14.69
CA GLY A 122 -39.27 -1.08 15.62
C GLY A 122 -38.71 -2.27 16.40
N GLY A 123 -39.18 -2.46 17.64
CA GLY A 123 -38.67 -3.52 18.51
C GLY A 123 -39.50 -3.65 19.79
N THR A 124 -39.38 -4.80 20.45
CA THR A 124 -40.13 -5.10 21.68
C THR A 124 -39.25 -4.97 22.92
N HIS A 125 -37.93 -5.08 22.78
CA HIS A 125 -37.00 -5.16 23.92
C HIS A 125 -36.39 -3.79 24.23
N VAL A 126 -36.85 -3.16 25.32
CA VAL A 126 -36.31 -1.88 25.80
C VAL A 126 -35.12 -2.15 26.72
N LEU A 127 -33.96 -1.56 26.43
CA LEU A 127 -32.81 -1.56 27.35
C LEU A 127 -32.94 -0.48 28.42
N PHE A 128 -33.16 0.76 28.00
CA PHE A 128 -33.28 1.91 28.89
C PHE A 128 -34.06 3.06 28.22
N THR A 129 -34.61 3.96 29.02
CA THR A 129 -35.38 5.11 28.56
C THR A 129 -34.64 6.39 28.89
N LEU A 130 -34.22 7.14 27.87
CA LEU A 130 -33.69 8.49 28.06
C LEU A 130 -34.84 9.49 28.17
N PRO A 131 -34.72 10.53 29.02
CA PRO A 131 -35.71 11.59 29.09
C PRO A 131 -35.87 12.24 27.71
N GLU A 132 -37.10 12.24 27.21
CA GLU A 132 -37.42 12.84 25.91
C GLU A 132 -37.35 14.36 26.05
N VAL A 133 -36.49 14.99 25.24
CA VAL A 133 -36.49 16.44 25.11
C VAL A 133 -37.41 16.78 23.94
N PRO A 134 -38.58 17.40 24.16
CA PRO A 134 -39.47 17.77 23.07
C PRO A 134 -38.76 18.80 22.20
N LEU A 135 -38.40 18.41 20.99
CA LEU A 135 -37.77 19.32 20.03
C LEU A 135 -38.84 20.20 19.36
N PRO A 136 -38.53 21.48 19.11
CA PRO A 136 -39.46 22.40 18.47
C PRO A 136 -39.87 21.93 17.07
N GLY A 137 -41.09 22.29 16.64
CA GLY A 137 -41.81 21.67 15.51
C GLY A 137 -41.13 21.65 14.13
N TRP A 138 -40.00 22.33 13.96
CA TRP A 138 -39.15 22.24 12.76
C TRP A 138 -38.24 21.00 12.74
N MET A 139 -38.14 20.27 13.85
CA MET A 139 -37.31 19.07 14.04
C MET A 139 -38.13 17.80 14.35
N GLN A 140 -39.38 17.72 13.85
CA GLN A 140 -40.30 16.59 14.10
C GLN A 140 -39.81 15.21 13.62
N GLY A 141 -38.72 15.15 12.84
CA GLY A 141 -38.10 13.91 12.38
C GLY A 141 -36.96 13.37 13.25
N VAL A 142 -36.49 14.13 14.24
CA VAL A 142 -35.38 13.72 15.13
C VAL A 142 -35.92 13.73 16.55
N ARG A 143 -35.93 12.57 17.23
CA ARG A 143 -36.24 12.48 18.66
C ARG A 143 -34.92 12.44 19.43
N LEU A 144 -34.58 13.50 20.19
CA LEU A 144 -33.47 13.39 21.14
C LEU A 144 -33.97 12.65 22.38
N GLY A 145 -33.45 11.45 22.62
CA GLY A 145 -33.87 10.57 23.70
C GLY A 145 -35.10 9.70 23.38
N GLY A 146 -35.62 9.01 24.40
CA GLY A 146 -36.72 8.05 24.28
C GLY A 146 -36.32 6.60 24.63
N ARG A 147 -37.15 5.64 24.25
CA ARG A 147 -36.92 4.19 24.48
C ARG A 147 -35.77 3.70 23.60
N VAL A 148 -34.67 3.28 24.21
CA VAL A 148 -33.55 2.64 23.52
C VAL A 148 -33.84 1.16 23.39
N LEU A 149 -34.05 0.71 22.17
CA LEU A 149 -34.40 -0.67 21.83
C LEU A 149 -33.15 -1.49 21.52
N ALA A 150 -33.14 -2.75 21.93
CA ALA A 150 -32.02 -3.66 21.68
C ALA A 150 -31.84 -3.92 20.19
N GLU A 151 -32.95 -4.05 19.47
CA GLU A 151 -33.02 -4.22 18.03
C GLU A 151 -32.33 -3.07 17.28
N GLY A 152 -32.56 -1.82 17.72
CA GLY A 152 -31.99 -0.62 17.11
C GLY A 152 -30.51 -0.40 17.39
N VAL A 153 -30.08 -0.70 18.62
CA VAL A 153 -28.65 -0.69 18.99
C VAL A 153 -27.89 -1.74 18.19
N LEU A 154 -28.45 -2.95 18.08
CA LEU A 154 -27.83 -4.06 17.35
C LEU A 154 -27.76 -3.78 15.84
N PHE A 155 -28.82 -3.23 15.25
CA PHE A 155 -28.83 -2.79 13.85
C PHE A 155 -27.72 -1.77 13.57
N SER A 156 -27.57 -0.78 14.46
CA SER A 156 -26.57 0.27 14.33
C SER A 156 -25.14 -0.24 14.53
N PHE A 157 -24.98 -1.21 15.43
CA PHE A 157 -23.73 -1.93 15.64
C PHE A 157 -23.34 -2.75 14.39
N TYR A 158 -24.27 -3.50 13.80
CA TYR A 158 -24.02 -4.30 12.59
C TYR A 158 -23.61 -3.43 11.40
N ASP A 159 -24.33 -2.33 11.15
CA ASP A 159 -23.97 -1.43 10.04
C ASP A 159 -22.68 -0.64 10.35
N GLY A 160 -22.42 -0.31 11.62
CA GLY A 160 -21.14 0.26 12.05
C GLY A 160 -19.98 -0.70 11.84
N LEU A 161 -20.16 -1.98 12.15
CA LEU A 161 -19.15 -3.01 11.95
C LEU A 161 -18.88 -3.24 10.46
N ARG A 162 -19.90 -3.14 9.61
CA ARG A 162 -19.74 -3.19 8.14
C ARG A 162 -18.87 -2.04 7.65
N LEU A 163 -19.15 -0.79 8.06
CA LEU A 163 -18.33 0.37 7.72
C LEU A 163 -16.90 0.25 8.26
N ALA A 164 -16.73 -0.22 9.49
CA ALA A 164 -15.42 -0.47 10.09
C ALA A 164 -14.63 -1.53 9.31
N THR A 165 -15.28 -2.60 8.88
CA THR A 165 -14.64 -3.66 8.07
C THR A 165 -14.13 -3.10 6.74
N LEU A 166 -14.93 -2.27 6.05
CA LEU A 166 -14.51 -1.59 4.82
C LEU A 166 -13.26 -0.71 5.04
N LEU A 167 -13.24 0.05 6.14
CA LEU A 167 -12.07 0.86 6.53
C LEU A 167 -10.85 0.01 6.86
N ILE A 168 -11.04 -1.14 7.53
CA ILE A 168 -9.96 -2.07 7.87
C ILE A 168 -9.40 -2.74 6.60
N CYS A 169 -10.23 -3.12 5.63
CA CYS A 169 -9.77 -3.63 4.33
C CYS A 169 -8.92 -2.58 3.59
N LEU A 170 -9.32 -1.31 3.61
CA LEU A 170 -8.53 -0.21 3.07
C LEU A 170 -7.19 -0.05 3.82
N GLY A 171 -7.22 -0.17 5.14
CA GLY A 171 -6.02 -0.17 5.96
C GLY A 171 -5.08 -1.33 5.65
N ALA A 172 -5.62 -2.52 5.39
CA ALA A 172 -4.85 -3.68 4.99
C ALA A 172 -4.14 -3.46 3.65
N ALA A 173 -4.84 -2.90 2.66
CA ALA A 173 -4.24 -2.54 1.37
C ALA A 173 -3.05 -1.59 1.54
N ASN A 174 -3.21 -0.52 2.33
CA ASN A 174 -2.16 0.48 2.57
C ASN A 174 -1.01 -0.05 3.42
N ALA A 175 -1.25 -1.02 4.31
CA ALA A 175 -0.21 -1.63 5.12
C ALA A 175 0.64 -2.64 4.33
N LEU A 176 0.04 -3.31 3.33
CA LEU A 176 0.66 -4.37 2.53
C LEU A 176 1.27 -3.87 1.20
N ALA A 177 0.75 -2.78 0.63
CA ALA A 177 1.24 -2.19 -0.61
C ALA A 177 2.02 -0.89 -0.36
N ASP A 178 3.23 -0.80 -0.90
CA ASP A 178 4.01 0.45 -0.93
C ASP A 178 3.34 1.46 -1.88
N PRO A 179 2.84 2.61 -1.40
CA PRO A 179 2.17 3.62 -2.23
C PRO A 179 3.06 4.12 -3.36
N ALA A 180 4.37 4.26 -3.13
CA ALA A 180 5.31 4.73 -4.13
C ALA A 180 5.51 3.69 -5.26
N ARG A 181 5.35 2.40 -4.98
CA ARG A 181 5.37 1.35 -6.01
C ARG A 181 4.09 1.34 -6.83
N LEU A 182 2.94 1.55 -6.20
CA LEU A 182 1.66 1.67 -6.91
C LEU A 182 1.72 2.81 -7.93
N LEU A 183 2.26 3.96 -7.52
CA LEU A 183 2.50 5.10 -8.40
C LEU A 183 3.44 4.81 -9.58
N LYS A 184 4.47 3.98 -9.37
CA LYS A 184 5.38 3.55 -10.45
C LYS A 184 4.75 2.54 -11.41
N SER A 185 3.67 1.86 -10.99
CA SER A 185 2.92 0.91 -11.82
C SER A 185 1.78 1.56 -12.63
N LEU A 186 1.54 2.86 -12.46
CA LEU A 186 0.50 3.56 -13.20
C LEU A 186 0.80 3.59 -14.71
N PRO A 187 -0.22 3.43 -15.57
CA PRO A 187 -0.06 3.49 -17.02
C PRO A 187 0.51 4.85 -17.45
N GLY A 188 1.26 4.86 -18.57
CA GLY A 188 1.93 6.07 -19.08
C GLY A 188 1.00 7.26 -19.34
N ALA A 189 -0.31 7.05 -19.49
CA ALA A 189 -1.30 8.12 -19.59
C ALA A 189 -1.36 9.02 -18.35
N LEU A 190 -1.01 8.48 -17.19
CA LEU A 190 -1.00 9.18 -15.90
C LEU A 190 0.41 9.69 -15.56
N TYR A 191 1.36 9.68 -16.49
CA TYR A 191 2.75 10.06 -16.22
C TYR A 191 2.88 11.46 -15.62
N GLU A 192 2.19 12.45 -16.19
CA GLU A 192 2.24 13.83 -15.69
C GLU A 192 1.72 13.92 -14.25
N ALA A 193 0.60 13.26 -13.96
CA ALA A 193 0.05 13.14 -12.62
C ALA A 193 0.98 12.36 -11.67
N GLY A 194 1.59 11.28 -12.15
CA GLY A 194 2.51 10.44 -11.39
C GLY A 194 3.79 11.18 -11.00
N VAL A 195 4.37 11.96 -11.93
CA VAL A 195 5.52 12.83 -11.65
C VAL A 195 5.13 13.87 -10.60
N ALA A 196 3.98 14.53 -10.74
CA ALA A 196 3.52 15.51 -9.76
C ALA A 196 3.38 14.89 -8.35
N VAL A 197 2.82 13.68 -8.24
CA VAL A 197 2.67 12.99 -6.95
C VAL A 197 4.02 12.53 -6.39
N VAL A 198 4.92 11.98 -7.21
CA VAL A 198 6.27 11.57 -6.76
C VAL A 198 7.07 12.79 -6.26
N VAL A 199 6.99 13.91 -6.99
CA VAL A 199 7.55 15.18 -6.57
C VAL A 199 6.93 15.60 -5.23
N ALA A 200 5.60 15.65 -5.13
CA ALA A 200 4.91 16.02 -3.89
C ALA A 200 5.33 15.16 -2.68
N MET A 201 5.40 13.83 -2.85
CA MET A 201 5.85 12.91 -1.79
C MET A 201 7.30 13.16 -1.35
N THR A 202 8.16 13.64 -2.27
CA THR A 202 9.56 13.98 -1.96
C THR A 202 9.67 15.35 -1.28
N PHE A 203 8.82 16.31 -1.64
CA PHE A 203 8.80 17.65 -1.06
C PHE A 203 8.08 17.72 0.29
N ALA A 204 7.07 16.88 0.53
CA ALA A 204 6.32 16.83 1.78
C ALA A 204 7.21 16.73 3.04
N PRO A 205 8.15 15.77 3.17
CA PRO A 205 9.02 15.70 4.35
C PRO A 205 9.94 16.92 4.48
N ARG A 206 10.33 17.54 3.36
CA ARG A 206 11.15 18.75 3.37
C ARG A 206 10.38 19.95 3.92
N LEU A 207 9.14 20.13 3.48
CA LEU A 207 8.24 21.18 3.96
C LEU A 207 7.94 21.04 5.46
N ILE A 208 7.76 19.81 5.95
CA ILE A 208 7.59 19.56 7.39
C ILE A 208 8.83 20.01 8.15
N GLY A 209 10.03 19.68 7.66
CA GLY A 209 11.29 20.15 8.23
C GLY A 209 11.41 21.67 8.27
N ASP A 210 11.00 22.37 7.20
CA ASP A 210 10.97 23.84 7.16
C ASP A 210 10.00 24.43 8.18
N VAL A 211 8.79 23.86 8.30
CA VAL A 211 7.79 24.28 9.28
C VAL A 211 8.33 24.12 10.71
N VAL A 212 8.99 23.00 11.00
CA VAL A 212 9.59 22.73 12.32
C VAL A 212 10.71 23.72 12.61
N ARG A 213 11.64 23.94 11.67
CA ARG A 213 12.72 24.93 11.80
C ARG A 213 12.17 26.34 12.02
N MET A 214 11.17 26.74 11.23
CA MET A 214 10.56 28.07 11.33
C MET A 214 9.80 28.26 12.65
N ARG A 215 9.12 27.22 13.14
CA ARG A 215 8.50 27.23 14.49
C ARG A 215 9.56 27.38 15.58
N ALA A 216 10.68 26.67 15.50
CA ALA A 216 11.78 26.81 16.46
C ALA A 216 12.39 28.21 16.44
N ALA A 217 12.69 28.77 15.26
CA ALA A 217 13.22 30.12 15.12
C ALA A 217 12.29 31.20 15.69
N ARG A 218 10.97 31.05 15.55
CA ARG A 218 10.01 31.97 16.17
C ARG A 218 9.95 31.85 17.69
N ARG A 219 10.03 30.62 18.24
CA ARG A 219 10.13 30.41 19.69
C ARG A 219 11.35 31.13 20.26
N LEU A 220 12.50 31.02 19.59
CA LEU A 220 13.75 31.71 19.99
C LEU A 220 13.64 33.25 19.90
N ARG A 221 12.73 33.78 19.09
CA ARG A 221 12.44 35.21 18.97
C ARG A 221 11.33 35.70 19.91
N GLY A 222 10.92 34.89 20.89
CA GLY A 222 9.86 35.23 21.85
C GLY A 222 8.47 35.38 21.22
N ARG A 223 8.28 34.93 19.97
CA ARG A 223 7.00 35.06 19.27
C ARG A 223 6.06 33.91 19.64
N PRO A 224 4.75 34.18 19.81
CA PRO A 224 3.79 33.14 20.14
C PRO A 224 3.77 32.05 19.06
N ASP A 225 3.76 30.81 19.53
CA ASP A 225 3.83 29.57 18.76
C ASP A 225 2.46 28.94 18.48
N ARG A 226 1.40 29.50 19.10
CA ARG A 226 0.01 29.01 19.02
C ARG A 226 -0.93 30.09 18.46
N GLY A 227 -1.99 29.65 17.79
CA GLY A 227 -3.07 30.50 17.25
C GLY A 227 -2.95 30.81 15.75
N LEU A 228 -4.05 31.29 15.15
CA LEU A 228 -4.16 31.53 13.69
C LEU A 228 -3.11 32.52 13.15
N ARG A 229 -2.80 33.57 13.92
CA ARG A 229 -1.74 34.54 13.57
C ARG A 229 -0.35 33.90 13.53
N SER A 230 -0.09 32.92 14.39
CA SER A 230 1.16 32.15 14.37
C SER A 230 1.25 31.28 13.12
N VAL A 231 0.12 30.71 12.66
CA VAL A 231 0.04 29.90 11.44
C VAL A 231 0.36 30.73 10.21
N ALA A 232 -0.27 31.91 10.08
CA ALA A 232 0.02 32.84 8.99
C ALA A 232 1.51 33.23 8.94
N GLY A 233 2.12 33.45 10.11
CA GLY A 233 3.55 33.75 10.24
C GLY A 233 4.50 32.60 9.87
N VAL A 234 4.02 31.34 9.76
CA VAL A 234 4.81 30.20 9.21
C VAL A 234 4.51 29.96 7.76
N ALA A 235 3.25 30.11 7.37
CA ALA A 235 2.77 29.73 6.07
C ALA A 235 3.49 30.53 4.98
N LEU A 236 3.57 31.86 5.14
CA LEU A 236 4.13 32.73 4.11
C LEU A 236 5.61 32.40 3.79
N PRO A 237 6.54 32.31 4.76
CA PRO A 237 7.94 31.96 4.46
C PRO A 237 8.13 30.53 3.94
N VAL A 238 7.29 29.59 4.39
CA VAL A 238 7.35 28.21 3.90
C VAL A 238 6.84 28.12 2.46
N LEU A 239 5.80 28.88 2.11
CA LEU A 239 5.30 28.99 0.74
C LEU A 239 6.32 29.65 -0.17
N GLU A 240 6.95 30.73 0.27
CA GLU A 240 8.04 31.38 -0.46
C GLU A 240 9.19 30.40 -0.75
N GLY A 241 9.70 29.72 0.28
CA GLY A 241 10.74 28.70 0.09
C GLY A 241 10.28 27.47 -0.71
N ALA A 242 8.98 27.15 -0.71
CA ALA A 242 8.42 26.12 -1.58
C ALA A 242 8.40 26.57 -3.05
N LEU A 243 8.03 27.83 -3.30
CA LEU A 243 7.98 28.42 -4.64
C LEU A 243 9.38 28.48 -5.26
N GLU A 244 10.38 28.99 -4.53
CA GLU A 244 11.78 29.01 -5.01
C GLU A 244 12.28 27.61 -5.41
N ARG A 245 12.03 26.61 -4.57
CA ARG A 245 12.42 25.23 -4.87
C ARG A 245 11.62 24.62 -6.02
N SER A 246 10.35 24.98 -6.17
CA SER A 246 9.53 24.53 -7.30
C SER A 246 10.04 25.10 -8.63
N VAL A 247 10.46 26.37 -8.65
CA VAL A 247 11.07 27.03 -9.81
C VAL A 247 12.42 26.38 -10.14
N ALA A 248 13.27 26.16 -9.14
CA ALA A 248 14.55 25.47 -9.32
C ALA A 248 14.38 24.04 -9.85
N LEU A 249 13.39 23.29 -9.33
CA LEU A 249 13.08 21.96 -9.82
C LEU A 249 12.57 22.00 -11.27
N ALA A 250 11.68 22.93 -11.60
CA ALA A 250 11.14 23.09 -12.94
C ALA A 250 12.27 23.36 -13.96
N ALA A 251 13.18 24.28 -13.64
CA ALA A 251 14.35 24.56 -14.47
C ALA A 251 15.25 23.33 -14.65
N ALA A 252 15.50 22.56 -13.58
CA ALA A 252 16.28 21.32 -13.65
C ALA A 252 15.58 20.21 -14.45
N MET A 253 14.25 20.16 -14.41
CA MET A 253 13.44 19.22 -15.20
C MET A 253 13.49 19.56 -16.69
N ASP A 254 13.37 20.85 -17.03
CA ASP A 254 13.45 21.33 -18.42
C ASP A 254 14.84 21.08 -19.03
N ALA A 255 15.91 21.36 -18.29
CA ALA A 255 17.29 21.06 -18.72
C ALA A 255 17.53 19.57 -18.99
N ARG A 256 16.82 18.67 -18.30
CA ARG A 256 16.85 17.20 -18.52
C ARG A 256 15.88 16.74 -19.60
N GLY A 257 15.20 17.66 -20.28
CA GLY A 257 14.24 17.39 -21.34
C GLY A 257 12.93 16.73 -20.88
N TYR A 258 12.51 16.95 -19.63
CA TYR A 258 11.15 16.61 -19.20
C TYR A 258 10.13 17.51 -19.93
N GLY A 259 8.96 16.97 -20.29
CA GLY A 259 7.90 17.72 -20.97
C GLY A 259 7.85 17.59 -22.51
N ARG A 260 8.82 16.89 -23.14
CA ARG A 260 8.69 16.53 -24.57
C ARG A 260 7.62 15.45 -24.76
N SER A 261 6.43 15.86 -25.15
CA SER A 261 5.34 14.97 -25.55
C SER A 261 5.43 14.66 -27.05
N ALA A 262 5.14 13.42 -27.45
CA ALA A 262 4.95 13.11 -28.86
C ALA A 262 3.78 13.93 -29.41
N ARG A 263 3.89 14.49 -30.62
CA ARG A 263 2.74 15.14 -31.28
C ARG A 263 1.72 14.05 -31.65
N VAL A 264 0.52 14.14 -31.08
CA VAL A 264 -0.56 13.16 -31.28
C VAL A 264 -1.69 13.77 -32.12
N PRO A 265 -2.25 13.04 -33.10
CA PRO A 265 -3.40 13.50 -33.85
C PRO A 265 -4.60 13.84 -32.93
N PRO A 266 -5.37 14.90 -33.22
CA PRO A 266 -6.49 15.32 -32.38
C PRO A 266 -7.57 14.24 -32.22
N GLY A 267 -7.76 13.36 -33.21
CA GLY A 267 -8.71 12.24 -33.15
C GLY A 267 -8.35 11.21 -32.07
N VAL A 268 -7.06 10.90 -31.91
CA VAL A 268 -6.58 10.00 -30.85
C VAL A 268 -6.76 10.66 -29.48
N ARG A 269 -6.56 11.98 -29.37
CA ARG A 269 -6.82 12.72 -28.13
C ARG A 269 -8.28 12.63 -27.69
N ARG A 270 -9.22 12.87 -28.61
CA ARG A 270 -10.66 12.81 -28.35
C ARG A 270 -11.14 11.40 -28.02
N THR A 271 -10.69 10.39 -28.75
CA THR A 271 -11.07 8.98 -28.48
C THR A 271 -10.57 8.51 -27.12
N THR A 272 -9.34 8.84 -26.72
CA THR A 272 -8.88 8.54 -25.36
C THR A 272 -9.70 9.28 -24.31
N ALA A 273 -10.00 10.57 -24.49
CA ALA A 273 -10.83 11.31 -23.53
C ALA A 273 -12.23 10.69 -23.41
N ALA A 274 -12.85 10.33 -24.54
CA ALA A 274 -14.17 9.69 -24.56
C ALA A 274 -14.14 8.30 -23.92
N LEU A 275 -13.14 7.47 -24.22
CA LEU A 275 -12.95 6.15 -23.61
C LEU A 275 -12.68 6.24 -22.11
N THR A 276 -11.86 7.19 -21.66
CA THR A 276 -11.58 7.37 -20.22
C THR A 276 -12.79 7.91 -19.47
N LEU A 277 -13.47 8.93 -20.00
CA LEU A 277 -14.64 9.52 -19.34
C LEU A 277 -15.84 8.57 -19.39
N GLY A 278 -16.13 8.00 -20.56
CA GLY A 278 -17.19 7.01 -20.74
C GLY A 278 -16.93 5.74 -19.93
N GLY A 279 -15.67 5.29 -19.86
CA GLY A 279 -15.28 4.18 -18.99
C GLY A 279 -15.49 4.49 -17.51
N LEU A 280 -15.09 5.68 -17.04
CA LEU A 280 -15.29 6.10 -15.65
C LEU A 280 -16.78 6.21 -15.30
N LEU A 281 -17.59 6.79 -16.18
CA LEU A 281 -19.05 6.82 -16.04
C LEU A 281 -19.66 5.42 -16.04
N GLY A 282 -19.17 4.51 -16.89
CA GLY A 282 -19.58 3.11 -16.90
C GLY A 282 -19.23 2.36 -15.63
N VAL A 283 -18.06 2.63 -15.04
CA VAL A 283 -17.68 2.08 -13.72
C VAL A 283 -18.61 2.60 -12.63
N CYS A 284 -18.92 3.90 -12.62
CA CYS A 284 -19.89 4.48 -11.68
C CYS A 284 -21.29 3.87 -11.84
N ALA A 285 -21.81 3.79 -13.06
CA ALA A 285 -23.12 3.21 -13.35
C ALA A 285 -23.18 1.71 -13.02
N GLY A 286 -22.14 0.95 -13.39
CA GLY A 286 -22.04 -0.49 -13.12
C GLY A 286 -21.91 -0.81 -11.63
N SER A 287 -21.10 -0.04 -10.89
CA SER A 287 -20.98 -0.18 -9.43
C SER A 287 -22.27 0.18 -8.71
N TYR A 288 -22.96 1.23 -9.13
CA TYR A 288 -24.30 1.56 -8.64
C TYR A 288 -25.29 0.43 -8.94
N GLY A 289 -25.32 -0.09 -10.17
CA GLY A 289 -26.19 -1.21 -10.56
C GLY A 289 -25.94 -2.49 -9.76
N LEU A 290 -24.68 -2.76 -9.40
CA LEU A 290 -24.32 -3.89 -8.52
C LEU A 290 -24.68 -3.67 -7.04
N LEU A 291 -24.96 -2.45 -6.63
CA LEU A 291 -25.36 -2.10 -5.26
C LEU A 291 -26.87 -1.89 -5.13
N ALA A 292 -27.56 -1.60 -6.23
CA ALA A 292 -29.02 -1.47 -6.28
C ALA A 292 -29.70 -2.85 -6.19
N ALA A 293 -30.85 -2.91 -5.49
CA ALA A 293 -31.61 -4.14 -5.28
C ALA A 293 -32.09 -4.79 -6.60
N ASP A 294 -32.46 -3.97 -7.59
CA ASP A 294 -33.03 -4.44 -8.88
C ASP A 294 -32.03 -4.43 -10.04
N GLY A 295 -30.79 -3.96 -9.82
CA GLY A 295 -29.81 -3.69 -10.89
C GLY A 295 -28.95 -4.89 -11.32
N GLY A 296 -29.20 -6.09 -10.76
CA GLY A 296 -28.27 -7.22 -10.79
C GLY A 296 -27.84 -7.71 -12.17
N MET A 297 -28.75 -7.74 -13.16
CA MET A 297 -28.44 -8.27 -14.50
C MET A 297 -27.64 -7.32 -15.38
N LEU A 298 -27.84 -6.00 -15.24
CA LEU A 298 -27.16 -4.98 -16.05
C LEU A 298 -25.94 -4.38 -15.35
N GLY A 299 -25.86 -4.42 -14.02
CA GLY A 299 -24.75 -3.84 -13.27
C GLY A 299 -23.38 -4.45 -13.61
N LEU A 300 -23.30 -5.78 -13.67
CA LEU A 300 -22.05 -6.49 -13.98
C LEU A 300 -21.55 -6.25 -15.42
N PRO A 301 -22.36 -6.42 -16.49
CA PRO A 301 -21.88 -6.15 -17.84
C PRO A 301 -21.52 -4.68 -18.04
N VAL A 302 -22.29 -3.74 -17.47
CA VAL A 302 -21.96 -2.30 -17.54
C VAL A 302 -20.64 -1.99 -16.83
N LEU A 303 -20.39 -2.62 -15.67
CA LEU A 303 -19.11 -2.49 -14.97
C LEU A 303 -17.96 -3.02 -15.83
N VAL A 304 -18.10 -4.20 -16.43
CA VAL A 304 -17.05 -4.83 -17.27
C VAL A 304 -16.75 -3.95 -18.49
N VAL A 305 -17.78 -3.45 -19.18
CA VAL A 305 -17.62 -2.55 -20.32
C VAL A 305 -16.99 -1.23 -19.88
N GLY A 306 -17.38 -0.67 -18.73
CA GLY A 306 -16.80 0.53 -18.17
C GLY A 306 -15.30 0.39 -17.85
N VAL A 307 -14.92 -0.71 -17.18
CA VAL A 307 -13.51 -1.04 -16.89
C VAL A 307 -12.73 -1.25 -18.19
N ALA A 308 -13.29 -1.97 -19.16
CA ALA A 308 -12.65 -2.20 -20.46
C ALA A 308 -12.43 -0.89 -21.23
N ALA A 309 -13.43 -0.01 -21.27
CA ALA A 309 -13.32 1.30 -21.90
C ALA A 309 -12.29 2.21 -21.17
N ALA A 310 -12.30 2.23 -19.84
CA ALA A 310 -11.34 3.02 -19.05
C ALA A 310 -9.90 2.54 -19.26
N THR A 311 -9.68 1.22 -19.23
CA THR A 311 -8.36 0.61 -19.46
C THR A 311 -7.88 0.81 -20.90
N ALA A 312 -8.75 0.67 -21.90
CA ALA A 312 -8.44 0.98 -23.29
C ALA A 312 -8.07 2.46 -23.48
N GLY A 313 -8.81 3.37 -22.84
CA GLY A 313 -8.51 4.80 -22.82
C GLY A 313 -7.12 5.09 -22.23
N LEU A 314 -6.82 4.52 -21.05
CA LEU A 314 -5.51 4.65 -20.40
C LEU A 314 -4.37 4.01 -21.22
N TRP A 315 -4.62 2.89 -21.90
CA TRP A 315 -3.62 2.23 -22.73
C TRP A 315 -3.32 3.01 -24.02
N LEU A 316 -4.34 3.52 -24.72
CA LEU A 316 -4.16 4.44 -25.84
C LEU A 316 -3.44 5.72 -25.40
N GLY A 317 -3.73 6.22 -24.20
CA GLY A 317 -3.03 7.35 -23.60
C GLY A 317 -1.56 7.04 -23.29
N GLY A 318 -1.25 5.82 -22.87
CA GLY A 318 0.11 5.38 -22.52
C GLY A 318 1.05 5.23 -23.71
N ARG A 319 0.52 4.91 -24.91
CA ARG A 319 1.30 4.87 -26.17
C ARG A 319 1.88 6.22 -26.59
N ARG A 320 1.48 7.32 -25.93
CA ARG A 320 1.94 8.70 -26.20
C ARG A 320 3.24 9.06 -25.48
N ALA A 321 3.62 8.28 -24.47
CA ALA A 321 4.80 8.54 -23.65
C ALA A 321 6.05 7.94 -24.32
N VAL A 322 6.82 8.76 -25.02
CA VAL A 322 8.16 8.40 -25.49
C VAL A 322 9.09 8.39 -24.28
N ARG A 323 9.43 7.23 -23.71
CA ARG A 323 10.57 7.15 -22.75
C ARG A 323 11.04 5.75 -22.39
N THR A 324 12.27 5.75 -21.86
CA THR A 324 13.09 4.62 -21.45
C THR A 324 12.47 3.80 -20.32
N ARG A 325 12.52 2.48 -20.47
CA ARG A 325 11.88 1.50 -19.58
C ARG A 325 12.48 1.55 -18.16
N TYR A 326 11.71 2.08 -17.22
CA TYR A 326 11.75 1.55 -15.86
C TYR A 326 11.40 0.05 -15.94
N ARG A 327 12.23 -0.83 -15.37
CA ARG A 327 11.98 -2.29 -15.38
C ARG A 327 10.81 -2.54 -14.43
N PRO A 328 9.58 -2.79 -14.92
CA PRO A 328 8.42 -2.89 -14.04
C PRO A 328 8.52 -4.13 -13.17
N ASP A 329 7.98 -4.08 -11.95
CA ASP A 329 7.79 -5.27 -11.13
C ASP A 329 6.90 -6.25 -11.91
N ARG A 330 7.41 -7.46 -12.18
CA ARG A 330 6.72 -8.45 -13.02
C ARG A 330 5.46 -8.96 -12.32
N TRP A 331 4.35 -8.99 -13.04
CA TRP A 331 3.12 -9.65 -12.58
C TRP A 331 3.30 -11.18 -12.67
N GLY A 332 3.86 -11.77 -11.62
CA GLY A 332 4.10 -13.22 -11.55
C GLY A 332 2.87 -14.03 -11.15
N VAL A 333 2.99 -15.35 -11.19
CA VAL A 333 1.94 -16.31 -10.79
C VAL A 333 1.43 -16.03 -9.37
N ARG A 334 2.31 -15.63 -8.44
CA ARG A 334 1.94 -15.27 -7.06
C ARG A 334 1.02 -14.03 -6.99
N ALA A 335 1.26 -13.04 -7.84
CA ALA A 335 0.40 -11.85 -7.90
C ALA A 335 -1.00 -12.23 -8.42
N TRP A 336 -1.08 -13.14 -9.39
CA TRP A 336 -2.33 -13.73 -9.85
C TRP A 336 -3.04 -14.51 -8.75
N LEU A 337 -2.34 -15.35 -7.99
CA LEU A 337 -2.94 -16.12 -6.89
C LEU A 337 -3.52 -15.22 -5.79
N VAL A 338 -2.82 -14.14 -5.42
CA VAL A 338 -3.30 -13.16 -4.42
C VAL A 338 -4.51 -12.39 -4.96
N ALA A 339 -4.45 -11.92 -6.20
CA ALA A 339 -5.59 -11.21 -6.80
C ALA A 339 -6.80 -12.13 -6.99
N ALA A 340 -6.58 -13.37 -7.45
CA ALA A 340 -7.61 -14.36 -7.67
C ALA A 340 -8.27 -14.79 -6.35
N SER A 341 -7.54 -14.88 -5.25
CA SER A 341 -8.14 -15.22 -3.97
C SER A 341 -9.12 -14.15 -3.47
N GLY A 342 -8.78 -12.86 -3.60
CA GLY A 342 -9.72 -11.79 -3.29
C GLY A 342 -10.91 -11.74 -4.25
N ALA A 343 -10.68 -11.94 -5.54
CA ALA A 343 -11.75 -12.03 -6.54
C ALA A 343 -12.69 -13.22 -6.27
N ALA A 344 -12.15 -14.37 -5.84
CA ALA A 344 -12.93 -15.54 -5.46
C ALA A 344 -13.80 -15.26 -4.23
N VAL A 345 -13.27 -14.59 -3.20
CA VAL A 345 -14.05 -14.18 -2.02
C VAL A 345 -15.21 -13.25 -2.44
N ALA A 346 -14.92 -12.22 -3.26
CA ALA A 346 -15.95 -11.31 -3.76
C ALA A 346 -17.04 -12.01 -4.57
N THR A 347 -16.63 -12.91 -5.47
CA THR A 347 -17.56 -13.68 -6.33
C THR A 347 -18.41 -14.62 -5.48
N ALA A 348 -17.82 -15.32 -4.52
CA ALA A 348 -18.55 -16.22 -3.62
C ALA A 348 -19.59 -15.46 -2.77
N PHE A 349 -19.27 -14.26 -2.27
CA PHE A 349 -20.24 -13.42 -1.56
C PHE A 349 -21.31 -12.85 -2.47
N ALA A 350 -20.98 -12.52 -3.73
CA ALA A 350 -21.98 -12.11 -4.71
C ALA A 350 -22.97 -13.24 -5.03
N VAL A 351 -22.47 -14.47 -5.19
CA VAL A 351 -23.31 -15.67 -5.41
C VAL A 351 -24.13 -16.00 -4.16
N ALA A 352 -23.52 -15.95 -2.97
CA ALA A 352 -24.24 -16.17 -1.72
C ALA A 352 -25.34 -15.13 -1.48
N ALA A 353 -25.11 -13.86 -1.85
CA ALA A 353 -26.12 -12.81 -1.78
C ALA A 353 -27.29 -13.03 -2.73
N ALA A 354 -27.07 -13.72 -3.86
CA ALA A 354 -28.15 -14.10 -4.77
C ALA A 354 -28.90 -15.37 -4.32
N ALA A 355 -28.19 -16.32 -3.69
CA ALA A 355 -28.75 -17.62 -3.31
C ALA A 355 -29.48 -17.60 -1.96
N ASP A 356 -28.93 -16.90 -0.96
CA ASP A 356 -29.49 -16.80 0.39
C ASP A 356 -29.22 -15.42 1.01
N PRO A 357 -30.06 -14.41 0.69
CA PRO A 357 -29.96 -13.08 1.28
C PRO A 357 -30.11 -13.09 2.82
N ALA A 358 -30.93 -14.00 3.36
CA ALA A 358 -31.26 -14.05 4.79
C ALA A 358 -30.06 -14.48 5.65
N GLY A 359 -29.23 -15.41 5.15
CA GLY A 359 -28.00 -15.84 5.83
C GLY A 359 -26.91 -14.75 5.90
N LEU A 360 -26.91 -13.81 4.96
CA LEU A 360 -25.93 -12.71 4.90
C LEU A 360 -26.37 -11.44 5.62
N ALA A 361 -27.67 -11.26 5.81
CA ALA A 361 -28.28 -10.13 6.49
C ALA A 361 -29.29 -10.62 7.55
N PRO A 362 -28.80 -11.08 8.73
CA PRO A 362 -29.70 -11.56 9.78
C PRO A 362 -30.65 -10.44 10.22
N PRO A 363 -31.96 -10.69 10.30
CA PRO A 363 -32.92 -9.67 10.70
C PRO A 363 -32.70 -9.31 12.18
N THR A 364 -32.77 -8.01 12.48
CA THR A 364 -32.73 -7.50 13.86
C THR A 364 -34.13 -7.45 14.50
N VAL A 365 -35.17 -7.73 13.72
CA VAL A 365 -36.58 -7.74 14.15
C VAL A 365 -37.26 -8.97 13.50
N PRO A 366 -37.61 -10.02 14.26
CA PRO A 366 -37.33 -10.26 15.69
C PRO A 366 -35.83 -10.50 15.98
N LEU A 367 -35.40 -10.31 17.23
CA LEU A 367 -34.05 -10.65 17.67
C LEU A 367 -33.79 -12.15 17.51
N THR A 368 -32.90 -12.48 16.57
CA THR A 368 -32.42 -13.85 16.36
C THR A 368 -30.91 -13.88 16.48
N ALA A 369 -30.35 -14.94 17.05
CA ALA A 369 -28.91 -15.10 17.13
C ALA A 369 -28.36 -15.28 15.70
N PRO A 370 -27.33 -14.51 15.28
CA PRO A 370 -26.77 -14.65 13.95
C PRO A 370 -26.12 -16.04 13.82
N SER A 371 -26.59 -16.82 12.85
CA SER A 371 -25.95 -18.08 12.49
C SER A 371 -24.73 -17.81 11.62
N LEU A 372 -23.76 -18.73 11.64
CA LEU A 372 -22.58 -18.66 10.78
C LEU A 372 -22.81 -19.51 9.54
N PRO A 373 -23.10 -18.92 8.37
CA PRO A 373 -23.28 -19.70 7.16
C PRO A 373 -21.91 -20.25 6.73
N LEU A 374 -21.78 -21.58 6.77
CA LEU A 374 -20.51 -22.28 6.59
C LEU A 374 -19.90 -22.05 5.21
N TRP A 375 -20.74 -21.91 4.17
CA TRP A 375 -20.28 -21.69 2.81
C TRP A 375 -19.63 -20.31 2.60
N PRO A 376 -20.28 -19.18 2.91
CA PRO A 376 -19.64 -17.86 2.93
C PRO A 376 -18.43 -17.80 3.86
N ALA A 377 -18.50 -18.43 5.04
CA ALA A 377 -17.37 -18.47 5.96
C ALA A 377 -16.16 -19.18 5.34
N GLY A 378 -16.36 -20.33 4.69
CA GLY A 378 -15.34 -21.04 3.93
C GLY A 378 -14.77 -20.21 2.78
N ALA A 379 -15.61 -19.41 2.10
CA ALA A 379 -15.15 -18.50 1.08
C ALA A 379 -14.22 -17.41 1.62
N VAL A 380 -14.48 -16.84 2.80
CA VAL A 380 -13.58 -15.85 3.44
C VAL A 380 -12.20 -16.45 3.70
N LEU A 381 -12.10 -17.76 3.99
CA LEU A 381 -10.82 -18.45 4.20
C LEU A 381 -9.95 -18.50 2.95
N LEU A 382 -10.52 -18.42 1.74
CA LEU A 382 -9.73 -18.23 0.51
C LEU A 382 -8.90 -16.94 0.58
N GLY A 383 -9.40 -15.93 1.30
CA GLY A 383 -8.69 -14.69 1.61
C GLY A 383 -7.40 -14.88 2.41
N LEU A 384 -7.18 -16.03 3.05
CA LEU A 384 -5.92 -16.36 3.74
C LEU A 384 -4.81 -16.84 2.80
N LEU A 385 -5.10 -17.15 1.54
CA LEU A 385 -4.12 -17.64 0.57
C LEU A 385 -2.86 -16.76 0.45
N PRO A 386 -2.94 -15.41 0.49
CA PRO A 386 -1.76 -14.55 0.50
C PRO A 386 -0.86 -14.77 1.72
N ALA A 387 -1.40 -15.22 2.85
CA ALA A 387 -0.61 -15.52 4.03
C ALA A 387 0.34 -16.71 3.83
N VAL A 388 0.16 -17.54 2.79
CA VAL A 388 1.07 -18.65 2.47
C VAL A 388 1.87 -18.35 1.19
N VAL A 389 1.23 -17.74 0.20
CA VAL A 389 1.81 -17.53 -1.13
C VAL A 389 2.68 -16.27 -1.22
N ALA A 390 2.43 -15.26 -0.40
CA ALA A 390 3.23 -14.04 -0.41
C ALA A 390 4.63 -14.30 0.17
N PRO A 391 5.71 -13.75 -0.42
CA PRO A 391 7.04 -13.86 0.15
C PRO A 391 7.14 -13.23 1.54
N SER A 392 7.95 -13.80 2.44
CA SER A 392 8.22 -13.22 3.75
C SER A 392 9.24 -12.09 3.67
N PRO A 393 9.12 -11.01 4.47
CA PRO A 393 10.14 -9.98 4.57
C PRO A 393 11.51 -10.56 4.96
N ALA A 394 12.59 -10.06 4.36
CA ALA A 394 13.94 -10.60 4.53
C ALA A 394 14.49 -10.59 5.97
N GLU A 395 13.92 -9.79 6.87
CA GLU A 395 14.32 -9.73 8.29
C GLU A 395 13.94 -11.02 9.04
N ALA A 396 12.76 -11.61 8.75
CA ALA A 396 12.29 -12.84 9.39
C ALA A 396 13.15 -14.08 9.03
N ALA A 397 13.93 -13.99 7.96
CA ALA A 397 14.88 -15.04 7.56
C ALA A 397 16.20 -14.95 8.35
N ARG A 398 16.59 -13.75 8.82
CA ARG A 398 17.85 -13.56 9.57
C ARG A 398 17.75 -14.07 11.00
N THR A 399 16.59 -13.96 11.64
CA THR A 399 16.34 -14.51 12.98
C THR A 399 16.17 -16.03 13.01
N GLY A 400 15.87 -16.66 11.88
CA GLY A 400 15.73 -18.12 11.77
C GLY A 400 16.99 -18.88 11.35
N GLY A 401 18.06 -18.18 10.96
CA GLY A 401 19.32 -18.77 10.46
C GLY A 401 20.55 -18.49 11.32
N GLY A 402 20.40 -17.78 12.44
CA GLY A 402 21.49 -17.42 13.36
C GLY A 402 21.74 -18.49 14.43
N THR A 403 21.94 -19.75 14.04
CA THR A 403 22.54 -20.78 14.90
C THR A 403 23.48 -21.62 14.05
N ASP A 404 24.57 -21.03 13.60
CA ASP A 404 25.81 -21.77 13.35
C ASP A 404 26.96 -20.88 13.80
N GLY A 405 27.69 -21.38 14.79
CA GLY A 405 28.66 -20.62 15.55
C GLY A 405 29.88 -20.25 14.70
N THR A 406 30.22 -18.97 14.71
CA THR A 406 31.58 -18.52 14.40
C THR A 406 32.18 -17.94 15.67
N ASP A 407 33.00 -18.79 16.28
CA ASP A 407 34.12 -18.57 17.20
C ASP A 407 34.48 -17.09 17.46
N ASN A 408 34.12 -16.61 18.66
CA ASN A 408 34.54 -15.32 19.17
C ASN A 408 35.77 -15.52 20.07
N ARG A 409 36.97 -15.57 19.46
CA ARG A 409 38.23 -15.37 20.20
C ARG A 409 38.65 -13.91 20.06
N HIS A 410 38.17 -13.08 20.98
CA HIS A 410 38.89 -11.87 21.35
C HIS A 410 39.77 -12.23 22.54
N GLY A 411 41.06 -12.42 22.24
CA GLY A 411 42.13 -12.41 23.22
C GLY A 411 42.36 -10.98 23.68
N ASP A 412 42.25 -10.85 24.99
CA ASP A 412 42.73 -9.76 25.84
C ASP A 412 44.21 -9.47 25.56
N ASP A 413 44.56 -8.20 25.39
CA ASP A 413 45.88 -7.65 25.70
C ASP A 413 45.69 -6.18 26.08
N SER A 414 45.72 -5.96 27.39
CA SER A 414 45.90 -4.68 28.04
C SER A 414 47.37 -4.25 27.92
N GLU A 415 47.66 -2.99 27.56
CA GLU A 415 48.71 -2.16 28.19
C GLU A 415 48.77 -0.74 27.60
N GLY A 416 49.09 0.22 28.47
CA GLY A 416 48.91 1.66 28.26
C GLY A 416 50.01 2.37 27.45
N GLY A 417 49.79 3.67 27.24
CA GLY A 417 50.78 4.55 26.61
C GLY A 417 50.22 5.90 26.23
N ASP A 418 50.40 6.87 27.13
CA ASP A 418 50.18 8.30 26.95
C ASP A 418 51.05 8.86 25.80
N GLY A 419 50.48 9.65 24.89
CA GLY A 419 51.24 10.32 23.83
C GLY A 419 50.37 11.09 22.82
N PRO A 420 50.67 12.36 22.50
CA PRO A 420 49.82 13.19 21.64
C PRO A 420 49.94 12.77 20.15
N PRO A 421 48.91 13.03 19.33
CA PRO A 421 48.90 12.63 17.93
C PRO A 421 49.97 13.40 17.13
N ARG A 422 50.91 12.65 16.54
CA ARG A 422 51.87 13.14 15.55
C ARG A 422 51.13 13.67 14.31
N GLY A 423 51.57 14.85 13.86
CA GLY A 423 50.99 15.60 12.75
C GLY A 423 51.08 14.91 11.39
N LEU A 424 50.04 15.16 10.59
CA LEU A 424 50.02 14.96 9.14
C LEU A 424 50.84 16.08 8.48
N PRO A 425 51.69 15.80 7.47
CA PRO A 425 52.35 16.86 6.72
C PRO A 425 51.31 17.60 5.86
N GLY A 426 51.18 18.90 6.10
CA GLY A 426 50.32 19.81 5.36
C GLY A 426 50.72 19.91 3.89
N ARG A 427 49.72 19.79 3.02
CA ARG A 427 49.77 20.27 1.64
C ARG A 427 49.08 21.64 1.61
N ASP A 428 49.84 22.68 1.94
CA ASP A 428 49.45 24.06 1.65
C ASP A 428 50.14 24.50 0.36
N GLY A 429 49.34 24.60 -0.71
CA GLY A 429 49.72 25.21 -1.97
C GLY A 429 48.45 25.58 -2.73
N PRO A 430 48.29 26.83 -3.21
CA PRO A 430 47.09 27.24 -3.94
C PRO A 430 47.01 26.53 -5.29
N PRO A 431 45.80 26.26 -5.82
CA PRO A 431 45.64 25.60 -7.11
C PRO A 431 46.19 26.48 -8.24
N PRO A 432 46.85 25.90 -9.27
CA PRO A 432 47.35 26.69 -10.39
C PRO A 432 46.20 27.29 -11.19
N ALA A 433 46.37 28.57 -11.55
CA ALA A 433 45.47 29.34 -12.39
C ALA A 433 45.32 28.67 -13.77
N ARG A 434 44.07 28.54 -14.24
CA ARG A 434 43.77 28.09 -15.60
C ARG A 434 44.11 29.22 -16.59
N ASP A 435 45.02 28.91 -17.49
CA ASP A 435 45.45 29.76 -18.58
C ASP A 435 44.31 29.95 -19.61
N PRO A 436 43.87 31.18 -19.97
CA PRO A 436 42.73 31.38 -20.88
C PRO A 436 43.03 31.05 -22.36
N GLY A 437 44.27 30.71 -22.71
CA GLY A 437 44.72 30.57 -24.10
C GLY A 437 44.33 29.28 -24.84
N THR A 438 43.86 28.24 -24.15
CA THR A 438 43.63 26.91 -24.78
C THR A 438 42.22 26.70 -25.35
N ALA A 439 41.24 27.55 -24.99
CA ALA A 439 39.89 27.47 -25.54
C ALA A 439 39.76 28.11 -26.94
N ALA A 440 40.61 29.08 -27.28
CA ALA A 440 40.58 29.77 -28.57
C ALA A 440 41.20 28.95 -29.72
N ARG A 441 42.20 28.11 -29.45
CA ARG A 441 42.86 27.27 -30.48
C ARG A 441 42.04 26.06 -30.92
N ARG A 442 41.02 25.64 -30.16
CA ARG A 442 40.16 24.49 -30.52
C ARG A 442 38.95 24.87 -31.38
N ARG A 443 38.68 26.17 -31.58
CA ARG A 443 37.63 26.68 -32.47
C ARG A 443 38.12 27.05 -33.88
N ALA A 444 39.44 27.14 -34.10
CA ALA A 444 40.03 27.48 -35.40
C ALA A 444 40.39 26.27 -36.28
N ALA A 445 40.10 25.02 -35.83
CA ALA A 445 40.46 23.80 -36.55
C ALA A 445 39.25 23.03 -37.12
N HIS A 446 38.05 23.64 -37.13
CA HIS A 446 36.82 23.00 -37.59
C HIS A 446 35.90 23.92 -38.42
N GLY A 447 36.49 24.90 -39.10
CA GLY A 447 35.76 25.79 -39.98
C GLY A 447 36.58 26.15 -41.20
N GLU A 448 36.93 25.17 -42.03
CA GLU A 448 37.32 25.40 -43.43
C GLU A 448 37.39 24.07 -44.19
N ASP A 449 36.24 23.56 -44.65
CA ASP A 449 36.13 22.78 -45.90
C ASP A 449 34.64 22.56 -46.22
N ASP A 450 34.08 23.42 -47.08
CA ASP A 450 33.09 23.05 -48.10
C ASP A 450 32.66 24.33 -48.84
N GLY A 451 33.50 24.69 -49.82
CA GLY A 451 33.20 25.67 -50.85
C GLY A 451 33.18 24.98 -52.22
N ASP A 452 32.00 24.98 -52.82
CA ASP A 452 31.75 25.22 -54.24
C ASP A 452 32.40 24.30 -55.29
N HIS A 453 31.62 23.32 -55.77
CA HIS A 453 31.73 22.81 -57.14
C HIS A 453 30.34 22.74 -57.81
N GLY A 454 30.10 23.70 -58.71
CA GLY A 454 29.92 23.39 -60.12
C GLY A 454 28.55 22.93 -60.59
N ARG A 455 27.81 23.87 -61.18
CA ARG A 455 26.86 23.61 -62.29
C ARG A 455 27.56 22.82 -63.41
N SER A 456 26.96 21.74 -63.89
CA SER A 456 26.71 21.48 -65.33
C SER A 456 26.01 20.12 -65.57
N GLU A 457 25.10 20.13 -66.54
CA GLU A 457 24.50 19.02 -67.31
C GLU A 457 23.34 18.18 -66.70
N GLY A 458 22.20 18.20 -67.41
CA GLY A 458 21.06 17.29 -67.24
C GLY A 458 19.70 17.98 -67.28
#